data_AF-A0A1S6HHH2-F1
#
_entry.id   AF-A0A1S6HHH2-F1
#
_cell.length_a   1.000
_cell.length_b   1.000
_cell.length_c   1.000
_cell.angle_alpha   90.00
_cell.angle_beta   90.00
_cell.angle_gamma   90.00
#
_symmetry.space_group_name_H-M   'P 1'
#
loop_
_entity.id
_entity.type
_entity.pdbx_description
1 polymer ?
#
loop_
_entity_poly.entity_id
_entity_poly.type
_entity_poly.pdbx_seq_one_letter_code
_entity_poly.pdbx_strand_id
1 'polypeptide(L)'
;KIANPLMRELLWARYFPEASISDEEIKKVGRVIDLYLEFREQLLARPHDVKIKIDKLIYQLLSSHLEIMLNKSKDIELISNFIFHLLRERIVIKDDSAENRDIQVFIAVRRAFAKDDIAFLKFHLFEQYFGRITEENVHTVAGNFAKGYKELEGQMHYPIKERIISYVKKQLPPFLIFAEVLRKERGGVRALIGNITEFRNSIFATADARYKTISKKVRTAIVRSVIFILLSKFVFAFSVEAAYDNIVLGYIAWNSLIINIVAPPLLMVISSLFIRTPDNNNTKRIYDKLMSILFVDKPELDRPLVISLKPERRNPVLNFIFTFLWWGAFILIFGYMAYILNRLKFSPASQGVFIFFVAIISFLTYRITQTASSYTIPARQNFLAPVWDFFFTPVIRVGRRFTEGLSQINIFIYIFDYLIETPFKEIFGFLEKWFYFLQTKREEMG
;
A
#
# COMPACT_ATOMS: atom_id res chain seq x y z
N LYS A 1 -22.00 26.01 3.28
CA LYS A 1 -23.15 25.07 3.16
C LYS A 1 -22.74 23.59 3.17
N ILE A 2 -21.53 23.23 2.70
CA ILE A 2 -21.05 21.83 2.61
C ILE A 2 -20.45 21.30 3.92
N ALA A 3 -19.81 22.17 4.72
CA ALA A 3 -19.07 21.76 5.93
C ALA A 3 -19.92 21.04 6.98
N ASN A 4 -21.13 21.53 7.27
CA ASN A 4 -21.99 20.93 8.31
C ASN A 4 -22.49 19.51 7.91
N PRO A 5 -23.05 19.30 6.69
CA PRO A 5 -23.32 17.95 6.18
C PRO A 5 -22.10 17.02 6.18
N LEU A 6 -20.93 17.50 5.76
CA LEU A 6 -19.71 16.71 5.71
C LEU A 6 -19.26 16.25 7.11
N MET A 7 -19.21 17.16 8.08
CA MET A 7 -18.80 16.83 9.45
C MET A 7 -19.78 15.86 10.11
N ARG A 8 -21.08 15.98 9.80
CA ARG A 8 -22.10 15.04 10.22
C ARG A 8 -21.91 13.64 9.62
N GLU A 9 -21.60 13.54 8.33
CA GLU A 9 -21.27 12.25 7.71
C GLU A 9 -20.04 11.59 8.34
N LEU A 10 -19.00 12.35 8.66
CA LEU A 10 -17.79 11.83 9.31
C LEU A 10 -18.06 11.33 10.73
N LEU A 11 -18.96 11.99 11.48
CA LEU A 11 -19.41 11.51 12.79
C LEU A 11 -20.16 10.18 12.67
N TRP A 12 -21.11 10.09 11.74
CA TRP A 12 -21.89 8.87 11.53
C TRP A 12 -21.03 7.69 11.09
N ALA A 13 -20.04 7.94 10.24
CA ALA A 13 -19.07 6.95 9.82
C ALA A 13 -18.04 6.61 10.94
N ARG A 14 -18.18 7.18 12.15
CA ARG A 14 -17.34 6.95 13.33
C ARG A 14 -15.85 7.23 13.09
N TYR A 15 -15.54 8.20 12.25
CA TYR A 15 -14.16 8.65 12.07
C TYR A 15 -13.59 9.39 13.29
N PHE A 16 -14.47 9.92 14.16
CA PHE A 16 -14.10 10.56 15.41
C PHE A 16 -14.71 9.81 16.61
N PRO A 17 -13.99 9.67 17.74
CA PRO A 17 -14.61 9.25 18.99
C PRO A 17 -15.72 10.26 19.35
N GLU A 18 -16.79 9.80 20.00
CA GLU A 18 -18.09 10.49 20.22
C GLU A 18 -18.05 11.85 20.97
N ALA A 19 -16.88 12.48 21.10
CA ALA A 19 -16.75 13.85 21.57
C ALA A 19 -17.14 14.84 20.47
N SER A 20 -18.09 15.71 20.82
CA SER A 20 -18.66 16.81 20.04
C SER A 20 -17.62 17.53 19.17
N ILE A 21 -17.76 17.44 17.85
CA ILE A 21 -17.18 18.41 16.93
C ILE A 21 -17.70 19.78 17.36
N SER A 22 -16.81 20.70 17.69
CA SER A 22 -17.19 22.05 18.09
C SER A 22 -17.68 22.85 16.87
N ASP A 23 -18.61 23.79 17.08
CA ASP A 23 -19.03 24.73 16.04
C ASP A 23 -17.85 25.51 15.44
N GLU A 24 -16.79 25.71 16.23
CA GLU A 24 -15.54 26.33 15.76
C GLU A 24 -14.79 25.45 14.76
N GLU A 25 -14.73 24.13 14.99
CA GLU A 25 -14.16 23.17 14.02
C GLU A 25 -14.97 23.13 12.73
N ILE A 26 -16.32 23.16 12.80
CA ILE A 26 -17.19 23.24 11.60
C ILE A 26 -16.91 24.53 10.82
N LYS A 27 -16.74 25.67 11.49
CA LYS A 27 -16.39 26.95 10.84
C LYS A 27 -15.00 26.90 10.20
N LYS A 28 -14.01 26.27 10.84
CA LYS A 28 -12.66 26.06 10.26
C LYS A 28 -12.73 25.21 9.00
N VAL A 29 -13.46 24.09 9.04
CA VAL A 29 -13.71 23.24 7.86
C VAL A 29 -14.38 24.02 6.74
N GLY A 30 -15.38 24.85 7.06
CA GLY A 30 -16.04 25.73 6.08
C GLY A 30 -15.07 26.64 5.36
N ARG A 31 -14.22 27.36 6.10
CA ARG A 31 -13.20 28.26 5.51
C ARG A 31 -12.24 27.53 4.59
N VAL A 32 -11.78 26.34 4.98
CA VAL A 32 -10.89 25.53 4.13
C VAL A 32 -11.61 25.11 2.85
N ILE A 33 -12.87 24.65 2.93
CA ILE A 33 -13.65 24.27 1.75
C ILE A 33 -13.81 25.47 0.80
N ASP A 34 -14.22 26.63 1.33
CA ASP A 34 -14.45 27.83 0.53
C ASP A 34 -13.17 28.30 -0.16
N LEU A 35 -12.02 28.22 0.53
CA LEU A 35 -10.70 28.54 -0.04
C LEU A 35 -10.31 27.62 -1.21
N TYR A 36 -10.53 26.30 -1.09
CA TYR A 36 -10.24 25.38 -2.20
C TYR A 36 -11.23 25.53 -3.37
N LEU A 37 -12.47 25.94 -3.11
CA LEU A 37 -13.43 26.29 -4.16
C LEU A 37 -13.02 27.57 -4.88
N GLU A 38 -12.55 28.60 -4.15
CA GLU A 38 -11.98 29.79 -4.78
C GLU A 38 -10.75 29.44 -5.64
N PHE A 39 -9.85 28.60 -5.11
CA PHE A 39 -8.70 28.13 -5.87
C PHE A 39 -9.12 27.39 -7.15
N ARG A 40 -10.16 26.55 -7.07
CA ARG A 40 -10.74 25.87 -8.23
C ARG A 40 -11.22 26.86 -9.30
N GLU A 41 -11.99 27.88 -8.91
CA GLU A 41 -12.49 28.90 -9.84
C GLU A 41 -11.34 29.67 -10.51
N GLN A 42 -10.31 30.02 -9.73
CA GLN A 42 -9.11 30.68 -10.27
C GLN A 42 -8.36 29.80 -11.28
N LEU A 43 -8.31 28.48 -11.07
CA LEU A 43 -7.72 27.56 -12.03
C LEU A 43 -8.59 27.41 -13.29
N LEU A 44 -9.91 27.34 -13.17
CA LEU A 44 -10.81 27.21 -14.33
C LEU A 44 -10.82 28.48 -15.20
N ALA A 45 -10.66 29.65 -14.60
CA ALA A 45 -10.62 30.93 -15.30
C ALA A 45 -9.33 31.14 -16.12
N ARG A 46 -8.32 30.27 -15.98
CA ARG A 46 -7.01 30.43 -16.61
C ARG A 46 -6.76 29.32 -17.64
N PRO A 47 -6.21 29.64 -18.82
CA PRO A 47 -5.76 28.63 -19.74
C PRO A 47 -4.53 27.93 -19.17
N HIS A 48 -4.51 26.60 -19.21
CA HIS A 48 -3.36 25.80 -18.82
C HIS A 48 -2.77 25.12 -20.05
N ASP A 49 -1.45 25.13 -20.14
CA ASP A 49 -0.66 24.39 -21.14
C ASP A 49 -0.60 22.88 -20.83
N VAL A 50 -1.02 22.47 -19.63
CA VAL A 50 -1.05 21.08 -19.16
C VAL A 50 -2.49 20.61 -18.96
N LYS A 51 -2.80 19.39 -19.40
CA LYS A 51 -4.10 18.75 -19.17
C LYS A 51 -4.28 18.41 -17.69
N ILE A 52 -4.95 19.29 -16.96
CA ILE A 52 -5.25 19.13 -15.53
C ILE A 52 -6.68 18.67 -15.34
N LYS A 53 -6.89 17.60 -14.57
CA LYS A 53 -8.23 17.22 -14.08
C LYS A 53 -8.51 18.01 -12.80
N ILE A 54 -8.89 19.28 -12.95
CA ILE A 54 -8.97 20.26 -11.84
C ILE A 54 -9.85 19.74 -10.71
N ASP A 55 -11.08 19.31 -10.98
CA ASP A 55 -11.99 18.81 -9.94
C ASP A 55 -11.38 17.68 -9.11
N LYS A 56 -10.80 16.68 -9.80
CA LYS A 56 -10.14 15.55 -9.15
C LYS A 56 -9.00 16.03 -8.24
N LEU A 57 -8.19 16.97 -8.70
CA LEU A 57 -7.08 17.51 -7.91
C LEU A 57 -7.59 18.26 -6.68
N ILE A 58 -8.59 19.13 -6.85
CA ILE A 58 -9.17 19.91 -5.75
C ILE A 58 -9.73 18.97 -4.68
N TYR A 59 -10.45 17.92 -5.07
CA TYR A 59 -10.91 16.91 -4.11
C TYR A 59 -9.75 16.25 -3.36
N GLN A 60 -8.68 15.87 -4.05
CA GLN A 60 -7.50 15.24 -3.43
C GLN A 60 -6.80 16.19 -2.44
N LEU A 61 -6.64 17.47 -2.79
CA LEU A 61 -6.00 18.45 -1.92
C LEU A 61 -6.89 18.79 -0.72
N LEU A 62 -8.18 19.05 -0.95
CA LEU A 62 -9.15 19.39 0.08
C LEU A 62 -9.30 18.25 1.09
N SER A 63 -9.49 17.01 0.62
CA SER A 63 -9.66 15.86 1.52
C SER A 63 -8.44 15.66 2.40
N SER A 64 -7.23 15.76 1.83
CA SER A 64 -5.97 15.61 2.56
C SER A 64 -5.76 16.74 3.58
N HIS A 65 -6.08 17.98 3.20
CA HIS A 65 -6.02 19.13 4.13
C HIS A 65 -6.95 18.91 5.32
N LEU A 66 -8.21 18.57 5.05
CA LEU A 66 -9.20 18.35 6.11
C LEU A 66 -8.79 17.22 7.04
N GLU A 67 -8.27 16.11 6.51
CA GLU A 67 -7.80 15.00 7.35
C GLU A 67 -6.62 15.41 8.24
N ILE A 68 -5.65 16.16 7.73
CA ILE A 68 -4.52 16.67 8.54
C ILE A 68 -5.01 17.65 9.60
N MET A 69 -5.92 18.56 9.22
CA MET A 69 -6.46 19.55 10.14
C MET A 69 -7.25 18.90 11.29
N LEU A 70 -7.99 17.82 11.00
CA LEU A 70 -8.80 17.11 11.98
C LEU A 70 -7.99 16.07 12.78
N ASN A 71 -6.83 15.64 12.28
CA ASN A 71 -5.94 14.72 12.98
C ASN A 71 -5.05 15.45 14.00
N LYS A 72 -5.18 15.09 15.28
CA LYS A 72 -4.45 15.74 16.39
C LYS A 72 -3.04 15.18 16.62
N SER A 73 -2.65 14.04 16.03
CA SER A 73 -1.31 13.45 16.22
C SER A 73 -0.30 13.96 15.18
N LYS A 74 0.83 14.51 15.66
CA LYS A 74 1.98 14.93 14.83
C LYS A 74 3.08 13.87 14.72
N ASP A 75 2.88 12.69 15.31
CA ASP A 75 3.94 11.68 15.47
C ASP A 75 4.42 11.13 14.12
N ILE A 76 3.49 10.96 13.17
CA ILE A 76 3.80 10.45 11.83
C ILE A 76 4.75 11.42 11.10
N GLU A 77 4.49 12.73 11.20
CA GLU A 77 5.30 13.76 10.55
C GLU A 77 6.73 13.79 11.11
N LEU A 78 6.85 13.85 12.44
CA LEU A 78 8.14 13.95 13.11
C LEU A 78 9.04 12.75 12.78
N ILE A 79 8.47 11.54 12.82
CA ILE A 79 9.23 10.31 12.53
C ILE A 79 9.53 10.19 11.04
N SER A 80 8.61 10.61 10.15
CA SER A 80 8.88 10.66 8.71
C SER A 80 10.06 11.58 8.40
N ASN A 81 10.12 12.76 9.02
CA ASN A 81 11.24 13.69 8.84
C ASN A 81 12.56 13.11 9.37
N PHE A 82 12.53 12.45 10.52
CA PHE A 82 13.71 11.75 11.06
C PHE A 82 14.23 10.67 10.09
N ILE A 83 13.33 9.82 9.58
CA ILE A 83 13.69 8.77 8.61
C ILE A 83 14.23 9.40 7.32
N PHE A 84 13.60 10.46 6.82
CA PHE A 84 14.04 11.19 5.64
C PHE A 84 15.49 11.66 5.77
N HIS A 85 15.83 12.34 6.86
CA HIS A 85 17.19 12.84 7.07
C HIS A 85 18.24 11.72 7.17
N LEU A 86 17.90 10.59 7.78
CA LEU A 86 18.81 9.44 7.86
C LEU A 86 19.03 8.74 6.51
N LEU A 87 17.99 8.67 5.67
CA LEU A 87 18.04 7.88 4.44
C LEU A 87 18.44 8.69 3.21
N ARG A 88 18.22 10.01 3.18
CA ARG A 88 18.52 10.85 2.00
C ARG A 88 19.99 10.75 1.57
N GLU A 89 20.92 10.69 2.53
CA GLU A 89 22.35 10.64 2.27
C GLU A 89 22.83 9.23 1.87
N ARG A 90 21.97 8.22 2.05
CA ARG A 90 22.24 6.82 1.69
C ARG A 90 21.75 6.47 0.30
N ILE A 91 21.11 7.41 -0.40
CA ILE A 91 20.59 7.21 -1.75
C ILE A 91 21.35 8.16 -2.67
N VAL A 92 21.92 7.62 -3.74
CA VAL A 92 22.70 8.40 -4.72
C VAL A 92 22.13 8.11 -6.10
N ILE A 93 21.70 9.17 -6.78
CA ILE A 93 21.27 9.14 -8.17
C ILE A 93 22.41 9.77 -8.98
N LYS A 94 23.14 8.96 -9.76
CA LYS A 94 24.40 9.38 -10.40
C LYS A 94 24.22 10.51 -11.42
N ASP A 95 23.06 10.57 -12.06
CA ASP A 95 22.76 11.37 -13.24
C ASP A 95 21.55 12.29 -13.03
N ASP A 96 21.29 12.68 -11.79
CA ASP A 96 20.22 13.62 -11.43
C ASP A 96 20.64 14.54 -10.27
N SER A 97 19.84 15.57 -10.00
CA SER A 97 20.08 16.54 -8.94
C SER A 97 19.84 15.96 -7.54
N ALA A 98 20.51 16.54 -6.55
CA ALA A 98 20.27 16.24 -5.14
C ALA A 98 18.84 16.60 -4.70
N GLU A 99 18.24 17.62 -5.33
CA GLU A 99 16.85 18.04 -5.08
C GLU A 99 15.86 16.94 -5.51
N ASN A 100 16.01 16.41 -6.73
CA ASN A 100 15.18 15.30 -7.22
C ASN A 100 15.36 14.06 -6.37
N ARG A 101 16.60 13.74 -5.96
CA ARG A 101 16.84 12.69 -4.97
C ARG A 101 16.03 12.94 -3.71
N ASP A 102 16.13 14.11 -3.10
CA ASP A 102 15.49 14.42 -1.82
C ASP A 102 13.96 14.34 -1.93
N ILE A 103 13.36 14.87 -3.00
CA ILE A 103 11.92 14.72 -3.27
C ILE A 103 11.52 13.25 -3.36
N GLN A 104 12.29 12.44 -4.07
CA GLN A 104 11.99 11.01 -4.22
C GLN A 104 12.16 10.23 -2.91
N VAL A 105 13.13 10.60 -2.07
CA VAL A 105 13.28 10.01 -0.73
C VAL A 105 12.11 10.43 0.16
N PHE A 106 11.70 11.70 0.11
CA PHE A 106 10.51 12.20 0.81
C PHE A 106 9.26 11.40 0.42
N ILE A 107 8.96 11.29 -0.87
CA ILE A 107 7.84 10.47 -1.40
C ILE A 107 7.95 9.02 -0.92
N ALA A 108 9.15 8.44 -0.96
CA ALA A 108 9.37 7.06 -0.57
C ALA A 108 9.12 6.82 0.92
N VAL A 109 9.58 7.72 1.80
CA VAL A 109 9.33 7.64 3.24
C VAL A 109 7.85 7.79 3.54
N ARG A 110 7.18 8.81 2.99
CA ARG A 110 5.75 9.03 3.18
C ARG A 110 4.94 7.80 2.74
N ARG A 111 5.20 7.28 1.53
CA ARG A 111 4.49 6.11 1.02
C ARG A 111 4.79 4.82 1.78
N ALA A 112 6.04 4.59 2.19
CA ALA A 112 6.45 3.35 2.82
C ALA A 112 6.17 3.32 4.33
N PHE A 113 6.38 4.43 5.05
CA PHE A 113 6.22 4.56 6.49
C PHE A 113 4.85 5.13 6.87
N ALA A 114 4.53 6.36 6.43
CA ALA A 114 3.29 7.05 6.77
C ALA A 114 2.04 6.40 6.12
N LYS A 115 2.25 5.62 5.05
CA LYS A 115 1.21 4.94 4.26
C LYS A 115 0.32 5.89 3.47
N ASP A 116 0.85 7.06 3.14
CA ASP A 116 0.18 8.03 2.28
C ASP A 116 -0.26 7.40 0.96
N ASP A 117 -1.51 7.70 0.60
CA ASP A 117 -2.03 7.43 -0.71
C ASP A 117 -1.55 8.50 -1.72
N ILE A 118 -2.05 8.42 -2.95
CA ILE A 118 -1.67 9.39 -4.00
C ILE A 118 -2.19 10.79 -3.65
N ALA A 119 -3.34 10.94 -2.99
CA ALA A 119 -3.89 12.24 -2.65
C ALA A 119 -3.01 12.96 -1.63
N PHE A 120 -2.63 12.27 -0.56
CA PHE A 120 -1.72 12.78 0.46
C PHE A 120 -0.35 13.14 -0.10
N LEU A 121 0.25 12.27 -0.91
CA LEU A 121 1.54 12.56 -1.53
C LEU A 121 1.46 13.83 -2.39
N LYS A 122 0.40 13.98 -3.19
CA LYS A 122 0.20 15.19 -3.98
C LYS A 122 -0.01 16.42 -3.10
N PHE A 123 -0.77 16.30 -2.02
CA PHE A 123 -0.99 17.39 -1.07
C PHE A 123 0.33 17.85 -0.42
N HIS A 124 1.16 16.94 0.08
CA HIS A 124 2.42 17.31 0.70
C HIS A 124 3.41 17.92 -0.29
N LEU A 125 3.51 17.37 -1.50
CA LEU A 125 4.33 17.97 -2.56
C LEU A 125 3.77 19.34 -2.94
N PHE A 126 2.45 19.48 -3.03
CA PHE A 126 1.81 20.75 -3.33
C PHE A 126 2.17 21.82 -2.28
N GLU A 127 2.06 21.51 -0.98
CA GLU A 127 2.49 22.44 0.08
C GLU A 127 3.98 22.78 -0.01
N GLN A 128 4.84 21.85 -0.45
CA GLN A 128 6.28 22.12 -0.64
C GLN A 128 6.56 23.05 -1.83
N TYR A 129 5.86 22.87 -2.95
CA TYR A 129 6.07 23.69 -4.16
C TYR A 129 5.42 25.07 -4.08
N PHE A 130 4.23 25.16 -3.48
CA PHE A 130 3.39 26.35 -3.52
C PHE A 130 3.22 27.02 -2.16
N GLY A 131 3.67 26.39 -1.08
CA GLY A 131 3.30 26.79 0.27
C GLY A 131 1.86 26.40 0.62
N ARG A 132 1.46 26.72 1.85
CA ARG A 132 0.06 26.60 2.25
C ARG A 132 -0.77 27.63 1.53
N ILE A 133 -1.85 27.19 0.88
CA ILE A 133 -2.82 28.14 0.31
C ILE A 133 -3.50 28.88 1.47
N THR A 134 -3.58 30.19 1.34
CA THR A 134 -4.31 31.12 2.19
C THR A 134 -5.15 32.02 1.29
N GLU A 135 -6.14 32.69 1.88
CA GLU A 135 -6.96 33.69 1.18
C GLU A 135 -6.10 34.78 0.50
N GLU A 136 -4.93 35.09 1.08
CA GLU A 136 -4.00 36.10 0.57
C GLU A 136 -3.18 35.65 -0.65
N ASN A 137 -2.84 34.35 -0.74
CA ASN A 137 -1.92 33.85 -1.77
C ASN A 137 -2.61 33.00 -2.85
N VAL A 138 -3.90 32.72 -2.72
CA VAL A 138 -4.63 31.85 -3.66
C VAL A 138 -4.49 32.29 -5.12
N HIS A 139 -4.51 33.60 -5.38
CA HIS A 139 -4.35 34.15 -6.73
C HIS A 139 -2.93 34.01 -7.30
N THR A 140 -1.90 34.13 -6.45
CA THR A 140 -0.49 34.00 -6.86
C THR A 140 -0.13 32.54 -7.08
N VAL A 141 -0.61 31.65 -6.20
CA VAL A 141 -0.49 30.20 -6.36
C VAL A 141 -1.17 29.74 -7.64
N ALA A 142 -2.40 30.20 -7.93
CA ALA A 142 -3.09 29.91 -9.18
C ALA A 142 -2.35 30.42 -10.43
N GLY A 143 -1.56 31.49 -10.31
CA GLY A 143 -0.76 32.06 -11.42
C GLY A 143 0.43 31.22 -11.80
N ASN A 144 1.10 30.66 -10.80
CA ASN A 144 2.28 29.82 -11.01
C ASN A 144 1.94 28.32 -11.07
N PHE A 145 0.66 27.98 -10.98
CA PHE A 145 0.19 26.61 -10.80
C PHE A 145 0.65 25.67 -11.92
N ALA A 146 0.50 26.06 -13.19
CA ALA A 146 0.81 25.17 -14.32
C ALA A 146 2.26 24.66 -14.31
N LYS A 147 3.22 25.55 -14.03
CA LYS A 147 4.66 25.20 -13.95
C LYS A 147 4.94 24.25 -12.79
N GLY A 148 4.45 24.58 -11.59
CA GLY A 148 4.68 23.72 -10.41
C GLY A 148 3.93 22.39 -10.49
N TYR A 149 2.75 22.36 -11.10
CA TYR A 149 1.98 21.14 -11.31
C TYR A 149 2.66 20.18 -12.29
N LYS A 150 3.26 20.72 -13.35
CA LYS A 150 4.08 19.92 -14.29
C LYS A 150 5.24 19.23 -13.58
N GLU A 151 5.93 19.95 -12.69
CA GLU A 151 7.02 19.39 -11.89
C GLU A 151 6.51 18.32 -10.92
N LEU A 152 5.45 18.62 -10.17
CA LEU A 152 4.80 17.68 -9.25
C LEU A 152 4.38 16.38 -9.95
N GLU A 153 3.71 16.47 -11.10
CA GLU A 153 3.34 15.28 -11.87
C GLU A 153 4.56 14.52 -12.41
N GLY A 154 5.63 15.22 -12.78
CA GLY A 154 6.92 14.61 -13.12
C GLY A 154 7.49 13.77 -11.98
N GLN A 155 7.51 14.32 -10.77
CA GLN A 155 7.98 13.62 -9.57
C GLN A 155 7.09 12.42 -9.22
N MET A 156 5.78 12.55 -9.40
CA MET A 156 4.83 11.44 -9.19
C MET A 156 5.02 10.29 -10.19
N HIS A 157 5.55 10.57 -11.38
CA HIS A 157 5.81 9.58 -12.44
C HIS A 157 7.30 9.26 -12.62
N TYR A 158 8.12 9.60 -11.63
CA TYR A 158 9.56 9.47 -11.71
C TYR A 158 10.02 8.01 -12.02
N PRO A 159 10.90 7.77 -13.00
CA PRO A 159 11.16 6.44 -13.57
C PRO A 159 11.65 5.38 -12.57
N ILE A 160 12.44 5.80 -11.58
CA ILE A 160 13.09 4.89 -10.61
C ILE A 160 12.45 4.95 -9.21
N LYS A 161 11.30 5.62 -9.06
CA LYS A 161 10.61 5.80 -7.76
C LYS A 161 10.38 4.48 -7.02
N GLU A 162 9.98 3.42 -7.72
CA GLU A 162 9.66 2.13 -7.11
C GLU A 162 10.91 1.45 -6.52
N ARG A 163 12.10 1.70 -7.09
CA ARG A 163 13.37 1.20 -6.54
C ARG A 163 13.71 1.92 -5.25
N ILE A 164 13.51 3.24 -5.20
CA ILE A 164 13.74 4.08 -4.02
C ILE A 164 12.75 3.67 -2.91
N ILE A 165 11.45 3.57 -3.21
CA ILE A 165 10.42 3.07 -2.28
C ILE A 165 10.78 1.70 -1.74
N SER A 166 11.21 0.77 -2.61
CA SER A 166 11.59 -0.59 -2.20
C SER A 166 12.81 -0.60 -1.28
N TYR A 167 13.78 0.27 -1.52
CA TYR A 167 14.94 0.42 -0.65
C TYR A 167 14.54 0.99 0.72
N VAL A 168 13.79 2.10 0.75
CA VAL A 168 13.30 2.70 1.99
C VAL A 168 12.49 1.67 2.79
N LYS A 169 11.56 0.95 2.15
CA LYS A 169 10.75 -0.09 2.80
C LYS A 169 11.58 -1.17 3.51
N LYS A 170 12.74 -1.55 2.95
CA LYS A 170 13.65 -2.53 3.58
C LYS A 170 14.34 -1.98 4.84
N GLN A 171 14.53 -0.67 4.93
CA GLN A 171 15.14 0.00 6.08
C GLN A 171 14.13 0.32 7.19
N LEU A 172 12.82 0.23 6.93
CA LEU A 172 11.77 0.62 7.87
C LEU A 172 11.54 -0.25 9.12
N PRO A 173 11.86 -1.56 9.18
CA PRO A 173 11.49 -2.38 10.34
C PRO A 173 11.89 -1.83 11.72
N PRO A 174 13.11 -1.29 11.93
CA PRO A 174 13.47 -0.65 13.19
C PRO A 174 12.60 0.57 13.51
N PHE A 175 12.37 1.43 12.52
CA PHE A 175 11.60 2.66 12.69
C PHE A 175 10.12 2.40 12.98
N LEU A 176 9.54 1.32 12.43
CA LEU A 176 8.15 0.94 12.72
C LEU A 176 7.96 0.54 14.19
N ILE A 177 8.91 -0.20 14.75
CA ILE A 177 8.88 -0.57 16.18
C ILE A 177 9.15 0.66 17.04
N PHE A 178 10.16 1.45 16.68
CA PHE A 178 10.50 2.67 17.42
C PHE A 178 9.35 3.67 17.46
N ALA A 179 8.66 3.89 16.34
CA ALA A 179 7.51 4.77 16.26
C ALA A 179 6.40 4.39 17.24
N GLU A 180 6.18 3.10 17.44
CA GLU A 180 5.18 2.62 18.39
C GLU A 180 5.62 2.76 19.85
N VAL A 181 6.91 2.50 20.14
CA VAL A 181 7.49 2.77 21.46
C VAL A 181 7.29 4.25 21.80
N LEU A 182 7.65 5.16 20.89
CA LEU A 182 7.48 6.60 21.10
C LEU A 182 6.03 7.01 21.36
N ARG A 183 5.07 6.43 20.62
CA ARG A 183 3.64 6.72 20.78
C ARG A 183 3.07 6.26 22.12
N LYS A 184 3.61 5.18 22.70
CA LYS A 184 3.17 4.67 24.02
C LYS A 184 3.63 5.56 25.17
N GLU A 185 4.82 6.16 25.05
CA GLU A 185 5.49 6.87 26.14
C GLU A 185 5.15 8.37 26.28
N ARG A 186 4.34 8.93 25.36
CA ARG A 186 3.73 10.29 25.37
C ARG A 186 4.39 11.35 26.28
N GLY A 187 5.71 11.57 26.14
CA GLY A 187 6.47 12.59 26.88
C GLY A 187 7.65 12.07 27.71
N GLY A 188 7.66 10.79 28.11
CA GLY A 188 8.73 10.15 28.89
C GLY A 188 9.90 9.61 28.06
N VAL A 189 9.93 9.86 26.75
CA VAL A 189 10.88 9.26 25.79
C VAL A 189 12.33 9.45 26.21
N ARG A 190 12.70 10.63 26.71
CA ARG A 190 14.09 10.93 27.10
C ARG A 190 14.52 10.11 28.32
N ALA A 191 13.62 9.92 29.29
CA ALA A 191 13.88 9.07 30.46
C ALA A 191 13.99 7.60 30.04
N LEU A 192 13.09 7.14 29.15
CA LEU A 192 13.13 5.77 28.63
C LEU A 192 14.45 5.49 27.90
N ILE A 193 14.87 6.37 26.98
CA ILE A 193 16.13 6.20 26.23
C ILE A 193 17.35 6.26 27.16
N GLY A 194 17.28 7.03 28.25
CA GLY A 194 18.32 7.07 29.28
C GLY A 194 18.47 5.77 30.08
N ASN A 195 17.39 4.98 30.21
CA ASN A 195 17.41 3.68 30.86
C ASN A 195 17.46 2.54 29.82
N ILE A 196 18.67 2.12 29.47
CA ILE A 196 18.91 1.13 28.42
C ILE A 196 18.14 -0.19 28.60
N THR A 197 17.97 -0.65 29.85
CA THR A 197 17.28 -1.89 30.19
C THR A 197 15.78 -1.75 29.95
N GLU A 198 15.20 -0.64 30.38
CA GLU A 198 13.78 -0.34 30.19
C GLU A 198 13.46 -0.10 28.72
N PHE A 199 14.32 0.62 28.00
CA PHE A 199 14.19 0.82 26.56
C PHE A 199 14.24 -0.50 25.79
N ARG A 200 15.19 -1.38 26.13
CA ARG A 200 15.27 -2.73 25.56
C ARG A 200 13.97 -3.51 25.81
N ASN A 201 13.47 -3.51 27.04
CA ASN A 201 12.26 -4.23 27.39
C ASN A 201 11.04 -3.69 26.62
N SER A 202 10.92 -2.37 26.47
CA SER A 202 9.85 -1.72 25.71
C SER A 202 9.89 -2.07 24.21
N ILE A 203 11.10 -2.10 23.61
CA ILE A 203 11.30 -2.56 22.22
C ILE A 203 10.88 -4.02 22.07
N PHE A 204 11.33 -4.90 22.95
CA PHE A 204 11.03 -6.34 22.86
C PHE A 204 9.54 -6.63 23.04
N ALA A 205 8.89 -6.00 24.03
CA ALA A 205 7.45 -6.13 24.24
C ALA A 205 6.64 -5.60 23.04
N THR A 206 7.06 -4.48 22.46
CA THR A 206 6.40 -3.89 21.29
C THR A 206 6.58 -4.76 20.04
N ALA A 207 7.78 -5.29 19.81
CA ALA A 207 8.03 -6.23 18.72
C ALA A 207 7.19 -7.51 18.84
N ASP A 208 7.13 -8.13 20.02
CA ASP A 208 6.32 -9.33 20.26
C ASP A 208 4.82 -9.08 19.98
N ALA A 209 4.28 -7.98 20.49
CA ALA A 209 2.89 -7.58 20.22
C ALA A 209 2.61 -7.40 18.71
N ARG A 210 3.56 -6.81 17.98
CA ARG A 210 3.45 -6.65 16.52
C ARG A 210 3.57 -7.96 15.77
N TYR A 211 4.48 -8.85 16.17
CA TYR A 211 4.63 -10.15 15.52
C TYR A 211 3.38 -11.01 15.71
N LYS A 212 2.75 -10.99 16.90
CA LYS A 212 1.45 -11.64 17.13
C LYS A 212 0.36 -11.09 16.21
N THR A 213 0.31 -9.76 16.05
CA THR A 213 -0.65 -9.11 15.14
C THR A 213 -0.43 -9.51 13.68
N ILE A 214 0.83 -9.52 13.22
CA ILE A 214 1.18 -9.91 11.85
C ILE A 214 0.92 -11.39 11.63
N SER A 215 1.29 -12.26 12.57
CA SER A 215 1.01 -13.70 12.50
C SER A 215 -0.50 -13.97 12.37
N LYS A 216 -1.33 -13.28 13.15
CA LYS A 216 -2.80 -13.36 13.01
C LYS A 216 -3.26 -12.93 11.61
N LYS A 217 -2.77 -11.79 11.11
CA LYS A 217 -3.11 -11.30 9.75
C LYS A 217 -2.67 -12.29 8.66
N VAL A 218 -1.47 -12.84 8.76
CA VAL A 218 -0.92 -13.84 7.83
C VAL A 218 -1.77 -15.10 7.83
N ARG A 219 -2.09 -15.65 9.01
CA ARG A 219 -2.96 -16.82 9.15
C ARG A 219 -4.34 -16.58 8.53
N THR A 220 -4.96 -15.44 8.83
CA THR A 220 -6.26 -15.07 8.25
C THR A 220 -6.17 -14.95 6.72
N ALA A 221 -5.10 -14.36 6.18
CA ALA A 221 -4.89 -14.26 4.74
C ALA A 221 -4.73 -15.64 4.08
N ILE A 222 -3.94 -16.54 4.67
CA ILE A 222 -3.77 -17.92 4.20
C ILE A 222 -5.13 -18.63 4.14
N VAL A 223 -5.89 -18.61 5.24
CA VAL A 223 -7.21 -19.26 5.31
C VAL A 223 -8.17 -18.70 4.25
N ARG A 224 -8.24 -17.36 4.12
CA ARG A 224 -9.07 -16.72 3.09
C ARG A 224 -8.66 -17.12 1.68
N SER A 225 -7.35 -17.19 1.40
CA SER A 225 -6.85 -17.63 0.10
C SER A 225 -7.15 -19.10 -0.19
N VAL A 226 -6.99 -20.00 0.78
CA VAL A 226 -7.35 -21.43 0.62
C VAL A 226 -8.84 -21.59 0.32
N ILE A 227 -9.71 -20.92 1.09
CA ILE A 227 -11.17 -20.94 0.86
C ILE A 227 -11.52 -20.40 -0.52
N PHE A 228 -10.93 -19.26 -0.90
CA PHE A 228 -11.15 -18.64 -2.20
C PHE A 228 -10.72 -19.57 -3.36
N ILE A 229 -9.55 -20.19 -3.27
CA ILE A 229 -9.05 -21.12 -4.29
C ILE A 229 -9.93 -22.34 -4.40
N LEU A 230 -10.33 -22.92 -3.26
CA LEU A 230 -11.21 -24.09 -3.21
C LEU A 230 -12.57 -23.77 -3.86
N LEU A 231 -13.22 -22.66 -3.46
CA LEU A 231 -14.51 -22.26 -3.99
C LEU A 231 -14.45 -21.97 -5.50
N SER A 232 -13.45 -21.19 -5.92
CA SER A 232 -13.28 -20.86 -7.33
C SER A 232 -12.96 -22.10 -8.17
N LYS A 233 -12.21 -23.07 -7.63
CA LYS A 233 -11.94 -24.33 -8.34
C LYS A 233 -13.18 -25.14 -8.61
N PHE A 234 -14.11 -25.23 -7.66
CA PHE A 234 -15.40 -25.88 -7.91
C PHE A 234 -16.14 -25.21 -9.06
N VAL A 235 -16.23 -23.88 -9.06
CA VAL A 235 -16.90 -23.13 -10.15
C VAL A 235 -16.22 -23.39 -11.50
N PHE A 236 -14.89 -23.27 -11.60
CA PHE A 236 -14.18 -23.49 -12.86
C PHE A 236 -14.23 -24.96 -13.33
N ALA A 237 -14.15 -25.92 -12.41
CA ALA A 237 -14.26 -27.34 -12.73
C ALA A 237 -15.63 -27.68 -13.32
N PHE A 238 -16.73 -27.15 -12.76
CA PHE A 238 -18.08 -27.40 -13.29
C PHE A 238 -18.39 -26.59 -14.55
N SER A 239 -17.98 -25.32 -14.63
CA SER A 239 -18.35 -24.44 -15.75
C SER A 239 -17.47 -24.62 -16.98
N VAL A 240 -16.16 -24.81 -16.81
CA VAL A 240 -15.20 -24.82 -17.93
C VAL A 240 -14.76 -26.26 -18.21
N GLU A 241 -14.29 -26.99 -17.21
CA GLU A 241 -13.63 -28.28 -17.43
C GLU A 241 -14.64 -29.39 -17.74
N ALA A 242 -15.70 -29.52 -16.94
CA ALA A 242 -16.75 -30.52 -17.18
C ALA A 242 -17.51 -30.28 -18.49
N ALA A 243 -17.77 -29.01 -18.83
CA ALA A 243 -18.39 -28.64 -20.10
C ALA A 243 -17.47 -28.97 -21.29
N TYR A 244 -16.18 -28.62 -21.20
CA TYR A 244 -15.20 -28.90 -22.26
C TYR A 244 -14.99 -30.40 -22.47
N ASP A 245 -14.77 -31.16 -21.40
CA ASP A 245 -14.52 -32.60 -21.48
C ASP A 245 -15.74 -33.35 -22.06
N ASN A 246 -16.96 -32.96 -21.68
CA ASN A 246 -18.17 -33.57 -22.22
C ASN A 246 -18.38 -33.23 -23.71
N ILE A 247 -18.16 -31.97 -24.12
CA ILE A 247 -18.40 -31.52 -25.51
C ILE A 247 -17.30 -31.99 -26.47
N VAL A 248 -16.04 -31.98 -26.04
CA VAL A 248 -14.88 -32.20 -26.93
C VAL A 248 -14.33 -33.62 -26.83
N LEU A 249 -14.29 -34.21 -25.63
CA LEU A 249 -13.70 -35.53 -25.40
C LEU A 249 -14.75 -36.65 -25.34
N GLY A 250 -16.02 -36.31 -25.07
CA GLY A 250 -17.13 -37.27 -24.97
C GLY A 250 -17.12 -38.13 -23.71
N TYR A 251 -16.18 -37.90 -22.78
CA TYR A 251 -16.13 -38.53 -21.46
C TYR A 251 -15.40 -37.64 -20.46
N ILE A 252 -15.69 -37.82 -19.17
CA ILE A 252 -15.05 -37.06 -18.09
C ILE A 252 -13.79 -37.82 -17.63
N ALA A 253 -12.63 -37.17 -17.73
CA ALA A 253 -11.38 -37.71 -17.23
C ALA A 253 -11.28 -37.50 -15.70
N TRP A 254 -11.97 -38.35 -14.92
CA TRP A 254 -12.08 -38.22 -13.46
C TRP A 254 -10.75 -38.04 -12.72
N ASN A 255 -9.69 -38.75 -13.15
CA ASN A 255 -8.37 -38.60 -12.54
C ASN A 255 -7.79 -37.18 -12.71
N SER A 256 -7.93 -36.60 -13.91
CA SER A 256 -7.51 -35.22 -14.21
C SER A 256 -8.32 -34.24 -13.40
N LEU A 257 -9.64 -34.43 -13.35
CA LEU A 257 -10.57 -33.56 -12.61
C LEU A 257 -10.25 -33.53 -11.11
N ILE A 258 -10.04 -34.70 -10.48
CA ILE A 258 -9.70 -34.79 -9.05
C ILE A 258 -8.39 -34.07 -8.75
N ILE A 259 -7.33 -34.34 -9.53
CA ILE A 259 -6.03 -33.68 -9.34
C ILE A 259 -6.18 -32.16 -9.52
N ASN A 260 -6.95 -31.72 -10.51
CA ASN A 260 -7.15 -30.30 -10.78
C ASN A 260 -7.90 -29.58 -9.66
N ILE A 261 -8.84 -30.25 -8.99
CA ILE A 261 -9.57 -29.71 -7.84
C ILE A 261 -8.70 -29.70 -6.57
N VAL A 262 -7.98 -30.78 -6.30
CA VAL A 262 -7.27 -30.97 -5.01
C VAL A 262 -5.89 -30.33 -4.98
N ALA A 263 -5.12 -30.42 -6.05
CA ALA A 263 -3.73 -29.98 -6.05
C ALA A 263 -3.55 -28.46 -5.81
N PRO A 264 -4.35 -27.55 -6.38
CA PRO A 264 -4.18 -26.11 -6.12
C PRO A 264 -4.39 -25.70 -4.65
N PRO A 265 -5.48 -26.10 -3.95
CA PRO A 265 -5.60 -25.89 -2.51
C PRO A 265 -4.44 -26.50 -1.71
N LEU A 266 -3.99 -27.70 -2.09
CA LEU A 266 -2.85 -28.36 -1.43
C LEU A 266 -1.55 -27.57 -1.64
N LEU A 267 -1.29 -27.09 -2.86
CA LEU A 267 -0.14 -26.25 -3.18
C LEU A 267 -0.16 -24.95 -2.36
N MET A 268 -1.33 -24.35 -2.15
CA MET A 268 -1.47 -23.17 -1.29
C MET A 268 -1.10 -23.49 0.16
N VAL A 269 -1.60 -24.60 0.71
CA VAL A 269 -1.26 -25.04 2.08
C VAL A 269 0.24 -25.29 2.21
N ILE A 270 0.82 -26.08 1.31
CA ILE A 270 2.27 -26.38 1.31
C ILE A 270 3.08 -25.09 1.21
N SER A 271 2.74 -24.21 0.27
CA SER A 271 3.43 -22.92 0.09
C SER A 271 3.34 -22.05 1.33
N SER A 272 2.22 -22.12 2.06
CA SER A 272 2.01 -21.34 3.28
C SER A 272 2.90 -21.78 4.46
N LEU A 273 3.32 -23.05 4.50
CA LEU A 273 4.23 -23.56 5.54
C LEU A 273 5.63 -22.94 5.46
N PHE A 274 6.03 -22.47 4.28
CA PHE A 274 7.31 -21.79 4.08
C PHE A 274 7.27 -20.31 4.46
N ILE A 275 6.08 -19.76 4.78
CA ILE A 275 5.92 -18.36 5.17
C ILE A 275 6.36 -18.18 6.62
N ARG A 276 7.52 -17.56 6.81
CA ARG A 276 8.07 -17.29 8.14
C ARG A 276 7.71 -15.88 8.61
N THR A 277 7.21 -15.79 9.84
CA THR A 277 7.06 -14.52 10.55
C THR A 277 8.34 -14.18 11.33
N PRO A 278 8.56 -12.91 11.72
CA PRO A 278 9.73 -12.52 12.49
C PRO A 278 9.80 -13.23 13.86
N ASP A 279 11.02 -13.45 14.35
CA ASP A 279 11.32 -14.16 15.60
C ASP A 279 12.13 -13.28 16.59
N ASN A 280 12.48 -13.83 17.75
CA ASN A 280 13.26 -13.12 18.76
C ASN A 280 14.65 -12.69 18.26
N ASN A 281 15.27 -13.46 17.35
CA ASN A 281 16.54 -13.06 16.73
C ASN A 281 16.37 -11.80 15.88
N ASN A 282 15.25 -11.70 15.16
CA ASN A 282 14.89 -10.49 14.44
C ASN A 282 14.72 -9.28 15.38
N THR A 283 14.09 -9.47 16.54
CA THR A 283 13.96 -8.41 17.55
C THR A 283 15.32 -7.93 18.06
N LYS A 284 16.28 -8.84 18.26
CA LYS A 284 17.65 -8.47 18.61
C LYS A 284 18.29 -7.59 17.52
N ARG A 285 18.16 -7.96 16.24
CA ARG A 285 18.66 -7.14 15.12
C ARG A 285 18.01 -5.76 15.05
N ILE A 286 16.70 -5.68 15.32
CA ILE A 286 15.98 -4.40 15.40
C ILE A 286 16.58 -3.53 16.50
N TYR A 287 16.76 -4.10 17.69
CA TYR A 287 17.37 -3.41 18.83
C TYR A 287 18.78 -2.92 18.49
N ASP A 288 19.65 -3.79 17.97
CA ASP A 288 21.03 -3.44 17.62
C ASP A 288 21.08 -2.31 16.56
N LYS A 289 20.18 -2.34 15.56
CA LYS A 289 20.07 -1.28 14.54
C LYS A 289 19.59 0.04 15.14
N LEU A 290 18.61 0.00 16.05
CA LEU A 290 18.14 1.21 16.75
C LEU A 290 19.23 1.81 17.64
N MET A 291 19.96 0.98 18.38
CA MET A 291 21.10 1.42 19.17
C MET A 291 22.13 2.13 18.31
N SER A 292 22.47 1.54 17.16
CA SER A 292 23.39 2.15 16.20
C SER A 292 22.87 3.51 15.74
N ILE A 293 21.60 3.61 15.34
CA ILE A 293 21.00 4.86 14.84
C ILE A 293 20.96 5.97 15.91
N LEU A 294 20.68 5.62 17.16
CA LEU A 294 20.45 6.60 18.23
C LEU A 294 21.72 7.07 18.94
N PHE A 295 22.74 6.23 19.02
CA PHE A 295 23.91 6.47 19.88
C PHE A 295 25.26 6.49 19.15
N VAL A 296 25.30 6.20 17.84
CA VAL A 296 26.54 6.22 17.05
C VAL A 296 26.47 7.35 16.05
N ASP A 297 27.47 8.25 16.05
CA ASP A 297 27.51 9.43 15.16
C ASP A 297 27.49 9.07 13.66
N LYS A 298 28.07 7.91 13.31
CA LYS A 298 28.05 7.34 11.96
C LYS A 298 27.55 5.90 12.00
N PRO A 299 26.22 5.68 12.03
CA PRO A 299 25.69 4.33 12.15
C PRO A 299 26.06 3.49 10.93
N GLU A 300 26.41 2.22 11.17
CA GLU A 300 26.55 1.19 10.13
C GLU A 300 25.16 0.79 9.60
N LEU A 301 24.58 1.70 8.82
CA LEU A 301 23.40 1.42 8.02
C LEU A 301 23.78 0.51 6.85
N ASP A 302 22.77 -0.13 6.24
CA ASP A 302 23.00 -1.02 5.10
C ASP A 302 23.69 -0.26 3.95
N ARG A 303 24.26 -1.02 3.00
CA ARG A 303 24.96 -0.45 1.84
C ARG A 303 24.10 0.62 1.14
N PRO A 304 24.69 1.78 0.80
CA PRO A 304 23.96 2.84 0.15
C PRO A 304 23.39 2.37 -1.19
N LEU A 305 22.22 2.89 -1.53
CA LEU A 305 21.60 2.67 -2.83
C LEU A 305 22.23 3.62 -3.84
N VAL A 306 23.02 3.09 -4.77
CA VAL A 306 23.56 3.85 -5.90
C VAL A 306 22.83 3.43 -7.18
N ILE A 307 22.12 4.37 -7.80
CA ILE A 307 21.28 4.12 -8.99
C ILE A 307 21.48 5.21 -10.04
N SER A 308 21.04 4.93 -11.27
CA SER A 308 21.06 5.86 -12.40
C SER A 308 19.69 5.84 -13.07
N LEU A 309 19.23 7.00 -13.55
CA LEU A 309 18.04 7.17 -14.38
C LEU A 309 18.24 6.56 -15.76
N LYS A 310 19.36 6.87 -16.39
CA LYS A 310 19.78 6.24 -17.63
C LYS A 310 20.03 4.78 -17.33
N PRO A 311 19.56 3.85 -18.19
CA PRO A 311 20.06 2.49 -18.13
C PRO A 311 21.57 2.60 -18.31
N GLU A 312 22.31 2.35 -17.22
CA GLU A 312 23.77 2.21 -17.22
C GLU A 312 24.11 1.39 -18.47
N ARG A 313 25.08 1.80 -19.29
CA ARG A 313 25.39 1.18 -20.60
C ARG A 313 25.55 -0.33 -20.42
N ARG A 314 24.44 -1.05 -20.43
CA ARG A 314 24.39 -2.48 -20.24
C ARG A 314 25.00 -2.99 -21.52
N ASN A 315 26.09 -3.73 -21.39
CA ASN A 315 26.69 -4.39 -22.54
C ASN A 315 25.54 -5.05 -23.32
N PRO A 316 25.27 -4.65 -24.58
CA PRO A 316 24.11 -5.11 -25.32
C PRO A 316 24.07 -6.64 -25.40
N VAL A 317 25.25 -7.27 -25.40
CA VAL A 317 25.43 -8.73 -25.30
C VAL A 317 24.90 -9.27 -23.97
N LEU A 318 25.24 -8.65 -22.83
CA LEU A 318 24.73 -9.07 -21.52
C LEU A 318 23.21 -8.90 -21.42
N ASN A 319 22.66 -7.79 -21.95
CA ASN A 319 21.22 -7.59 -21.94
C ASN A 319 20.49 -8.62 -22.82
N PHE A 320 21.06 -8.95 -23.98
CA PHE A 320 20.58 -10.02 -24.84
C PHE A 320 20.62 -11.37 -24.11
N ILE A 321 21.75 -11.73 -23.50
CA ILE A 321 21.90 -12.95 -22.71
C ILE A 321 20.86 -13.01 -21.58
N PHE A 322 20.70 -11.95 -20.78
CA PHE A 322 19.71 -11.94 -19.69
C PHE A 322 18.27 -12.04 -20.20
N THR A 323 17.95 -11.41 -21.33
CA THR A 323 16.63 -11.51 -21.95
C THR A 323 16.37 -12.93 -22.43
N PHE A 324 17.35 -13.56 -23.08
CA PHE A 324 17.27 -14.94 -23.53
C PHE A 324 17.15 -15.91 -22.36
N LEU A 325 17.96 -15.75 -21.31
CA LEU A 325 17.85 -16.55 -20.08
C LEU A 325 16.47 -16.39 -19.43
N TRP A 326 15.91 -15.18 -19.42
CA TRP A 326 14.58 -14.94 -18.83
C TRP A 326 13.47 -15.62 -19.63
N TRP A 327 13.50 -15.55 -20.96
CA TRP A 327 12.59 -16.32 -21.83
C TRP A 327 12.82 -17.83 -21.69
N GLY A 328 14.07 -18.26 -21.57
CA GLY A 328 14.43 -19.64 -21.29
C GLY A 328 13.82 -20.14 -19.99
N ALA A 329 13.92 -19.37 -18.90
CA ALA A 329 13.29 -19.70 -17.63
C ALA A 329 11.76 -19.76 -17.73
N PHE A 330 11.14 -18.84 -18.48
CA PHE A 330 9.70 -18.85 -18.74
C PHE A 330 9.29 -20.14 -19.47
N ILE A 331 9.94 -20.46 -20.59
CA ILE A 331 9.64 -21.65 -21.38
C ILE A 331 9.91 -22.92 -20.56
N LEU A 332 11.00 -22.94 -19.79
CA LEU A 332 11.36 -24.08 -18.95
C LEU A 332 10.28 -24.31 -17.88
N ILE A 333 9.88 -23.29 -17.11
CA ILE A 333 8.94 -23.49 -16.00
C ILE A 333 7.52 -23.83 -16.50
N PHE A 334 7.02 -23.12 -17.51
CA PHE A 334 5.68 -23.39 -18.06
C PHE A 334 5.66 -24.65 -18.92
N GLY A 335 6.71 -24.91 -19.69
CA GLY A 335 6.88 -26.12 -20.49
C GLY A 335 7.02 -27.36 -19.61
N TYR A 336 7.78 -27.29 -18.51
CA TYR A 336 7.88 -28.37 -17.54
C TYR A 336 6.54 -28.66 -16.86
N MET A 337 5.79 -27.61 -16.49
CA MET A 337 4.45 -27.76 -15.94
C MET A 337 3.49 -28.41 -16.94
N ALA A 338 3.45 -27.94 -18.20
CA ALA A 338 2.66 -28.55 -19.26
C ALA A 338 3.08 -30.00 -19.56
N TYR A 339 4.38 -30.29 -19.53
CA TYR A 339 4.92 -31.64 -19.70
C TYR A 339 4.41 -32.61 -18.61
N ILE A 340 4.46 -32.19 -17.34
CA ILE A 340 3.91 -32.99 -16.23
C ILE A 340 2.40 -33.22 -16.43
N LEU A 341 1.65 -32.17 -16.75
CA LEU A 341 0.19 -32.28 -16.90
C LEU A 341 -0.21 -33.17 -18.09
N ASN A 342 0.55 -33.14 -19.19
CA ASN A 342 0.39 -34.07 -20.31
C ASN A 342 0.59 -35.53 -19.89
N ARG A 343 1.61 -35.81 -19.07
CA ARG A 343 1.85 -37.17 -18.53
C ARG A 343 0.73 -37.62 -17.61
N LEU A 344 0.06 -36.69 -16.93
CA LEU A 344 -1.13 -36.94 -16.12
C LEU A 344 -2.43 -37.01 -16.93
N LYS A 345 -2.34 -36.94 -18.28
CA LYS A 345 -3.49 -36.99 -19.22
C LYS A 345 -4.50 -35.87 -19.03
N PHE A 346 -4.05 -34.67 -18.67
CA PHE A 346 -4.92 -33.49 -18.61
C PHE A 346 -5.32 -33.02 -20.01
N SER A 347 -6.58 -32.63 -20.20
CA SER A 347 -7.04 -31.96 -21.42
C SER A 347 -6.38 -30.58 -21.56
N PRO A 348 -6.20 -30.04 -22.77
CA PRO A 348 -5.60 -28.71 -22.96
C PRO A 348 -6.33 -27.60 -22.17
N ALA A 349 -7.65 -27.70 -22.04
CA ALA A 349 -8.45 -26.79 -21.21
C ALA A 349 -8.12 -26.91 -19.73
N SER A 350 -8.12 -28.13 -19.16
CA SER A 350 -7.73 -28.37 -17.77
C SER A 350 -6.28 -27.96 -17.49
N GLN A 351 -5.36 -28.13 -18.45
CA GLN A 351 -3.99 -27.63 -18.32
C GLN A 351 -3.95 -26.11 -18.17
N GLY A 352 -4.64 -25.38 -19.05
CA GLY A 352 -4.71 -23.93 -18.98
C GLY A 352 -5.27 -23.44 -17.65
N VAL A 353 -6.37 -24.04 -17.20
CA VAL A 353 -6.98 -23.71 -15.91
C VAL A 353 -6.06 -24.08 -14.74
N PHE A 354 -5.37 -25.20 -14.77
CA PHE A 354 -4.42 -25.58 -13.73
C PHE A 354 -3.27 -24.58 -13.61
N ILE A 355 -2.62 -24.27 -14.74
CA ILE A 355 -1.50 -23.32 -14.84
C ILE A 355 -1.93 -21.93 -14.35
N PHE A 356 -3.14 -21.49 -14.71
CA PHE A 356 -3.73 -20.24 -14.25
C PHE A 356 -3.80 -20.18 -12.72
N PHE A 357 -4.28 -21.25 -12.08
CA PHE A 357 -4.38 -21.30 -10.63
C PHE A 357 -3.00 -21.39 -9.94
N VAL A 358 -2.04 -22.13 -10.49
CA VAL A 358 -0.65 -22.14 -9.98
C VAL A 358 -0.06 -20.73 -10.00
N ALA A 359 -0.31 -19.95 -11.07
CA ALA A 359 0.14 -18.56 -11.16
C ALA A 359 -0.51 -17.67 -10.09
N ILE A 360 -1.84 -17.78 -9.89
CA ILE A 360 -2.56 -17.04 -8.84
C ILE A 360 -2.05 -17.41 -7.45
N ILE A 361 -1.90 -18.70 -7.15
CA ILE A 361 -1.38 -19.19 -5.86
C ILE A 361 0.01 -18.62 -5.61
N SER A 362 0.91 -18.70 -6.59
CA SER A 362 2.27 -18.16 -6.48
C SER A 362 2.26 -16.67 -6.15
N PHE A 363 1.38 -15.88 -6.79
CA PHE A 363 1.22 -14.46 -6.49
C PHE A 363 0.65 -14.20 -5.08
N LEU A 364 -0.37 -14.96 -4.66
CA LEU A 364 -0.95 -14.84 -3.32
C LEU A 364 0.07 -15.21 -2.24
N THR A 365 0.81 -16.31 -2.39
CA THR A 365 1.90 -16.70 -1.50
C THR A 365 2.96 -15.61 -1.42
N TYR A 366 3.38 -15.04 -2.56
CA TYR A 366 4.32 -13.91 -2.57
C TYR A 366 3.78 -12.70 -1.78
N ARG A 367 2.50 -12.33 -1.99
CA ARG A 367 1.85 -11.21 -1.28
C ARG A 367 1.74 -11.45 0.23
N ILE A 368 1.41 -12.66 0.65
CA ILE A 368 1.34 -13.03 2.06
C ILE A 368 2.74 -13.02 2.68
N THR A 369 3.75 -13.53 1.95
CA THR A 369 5.15 -13.50 2.39
C THR A 369 5.64 -12.06 2.60
N GLN A 370 5.33 -11.13 1.69
CA GLN A 370 5.63 -9.71 1.86
C GLN A 370 4.98 -9.09 3.10
N THR A 371 3.80 -9.58 3.47
CA THR A 371 3.11 -9.14 4.70
C THR A 371 3.78 -9.72 5.94
N ALA A 372 4.13 -11.01 5.90
CA ALA A 372 4.83 -11.70 6.98
C ALA A 372 6.21 -11.09 7.26
N SER A 373 6.95 -10.73 6.22
CA SER A 373 8.31 -10.18 6.33
C SER A 373 8.34 -8.65 6.60
N SER A 374 7.20 -8.01 6.86
CA SER A 374 7.11 -6.54 6.96
C SER A 374 7.95 -5.92 8.07
N TYR A 375 8.23 -6.67 9.15
CA TYR A 375 9.12 -6.27 10.25
C TYR A 375 10.45 -7.05 10.24
N THR A 376 10.74 -7.84 9.21
CA THR A 376 11.95 -8.65 9.18
C THR A 376 13.14 -7.84 8.67
N ILE A 377 14.22 -7.83 9.43
CA ILE A 377 15.55 -7.44 8.96
C ILE A 377 16.20 -8.69 8.38
N PRO A 378 16.42 -8.75 7.05
CA PRO A 378 16.95 -9.95 6.41
C PRO A 378 18.29 -10.35 7.02
N ALA A 379 18.44 -11.65 7.29
CA ALA A 379 19.74 -12.23 7.63
C ALA A 379 20.65 -12.24 6.38
N ARG A 380 21.89 -12.70 6.52
CA ARG A 380 22.79 -12.98 5.39
C ARG A 380 22.02 -13.69 4.25
N GLN A 381 22.24 -13.25 3.01
CA GLN A 381 21.55 -13.80 1.84
C GLN A 381 21.85 -15.30 1.70
N ASN A 382 20.80 -16.12 1.61
CA ASN A 382 20.94 -17.50 1.17
C ASN A 382 21.48 -17.51 -0.26
N PHE A 383 22.60 -18.19 -0.49
CA PHE A 383 23.25 -18.28 -1.80
C PHE A 383 22.31 -18.80 -2.91
N LEU A 384 21.31 -19.61 -2.56
CA LEU A 384 20.32 -20.17 -3.50
C LEU A 384 19.09 -19.29 -3.72
N ALA A 385 18.84 -18.27 -2.89
CA ALA A 385 17.65 -17.42 -3.04
C ALA A 385 17.55 -16.76 -4.44
N PRO A 386 18.64 -16.24 -5.04
CA PRO A 386 18.58 -15.65 -6.37
C PRO A 386 18.14 -16.63 -7.47
N VAL A 387 18.51 -17.91 -7.34
CA VAL A 387 18.13 -18.97 -8.29
C VAL A 387 16.63 -19.24 -8.20
N TRP A 388 16.10 -19.39 -6.98
CA TRP A 388 14.67 -19.54 -6.75
C TRP A 388 13.89 -18.32 -7.26
N ASP A 389 14.34 -17.10 -6.94
CA ASP A 389 13.70 -15.87 -7.41
C ASP A 389 13.66 -15.81 -8.94
N PHE A 390 14.72 -16.23 -9.62
CA PHE A 390 14.81 -16.20 -11.08
C PHE A 390 13.74 -17.08 -11.76
N PHE A 391 13.53 -18.31 -11.30
CA PHE A 391 12.56 -19.25 -11.90
C PHE A 391 11.10 -18.96 -11.51
N PHE A 392 10.85 -18.48 -10.29
CA PHE A 392 9.47 -18.23 -9.82
C PHE A 392 8.93 -16.85 -10.22
N THR A 393 9.81 -15.88 -10.50
CA THR A 393 9.41 -14.53 -10.93
C THR A 393 8.48 -14.53 -12.16
N PRO A 394 8.73 -15.30 -13.24
CA PRO A 394 7.80 -15.42 -14.36
C PRO A 394 6.38 -15.84 -13.95
N VAL A 395 6.25 -16.88 -13.11
CA VAL A 395 4.97 -17.42 -12.64
C VAL A 395 4.22 -16.39 -11.78
N ILE A 396 4.92 -15.77 -10.83
CA ILE A 396 4.37 -14.71 -9.97
C ILE A 396 3.90 -13.52 -10.81
N ARG A 397 4.66 -13.12 -11.85
CA ARG A 397 4.30 -11.98 -12.71
C ARG A 397 3.04 -12.25 -13.52
N VAL A 398 2.87 -13.48 -14.03
CA VAL A 398 1.64 -13.91 -14.70
C VAL A 398 0.46 -13.87 -13.73
N GLY A 399 0.61 -14.43 -12.53
CA GLY A 399 -0.44 -14.40 -11.49
C GLY A 399 -0.84 -12.99 -11.07
N ARG A 400 0.15 -12.10 -10.93
CA ARG A 400 -0.07 -10.67 -10.62
C ARG A 400 -0.94 -10.00 -11.67
N ARG A 401 -0.64 -10.20 -12.96
CA ARG A 401 -1.43 -9.61 -14.07
C ARG A 401 -2.88 -10.07 -14.03
N PHE A 402 -3.12 -11.36 -13.76
CA PHE A 402 -4.48 -11.88 -13.65
C PHE A 402 -5.24 -11.26 -12.46
N THR A 403 -4.59 -11.12 -11.30
CA THR A 403 -5.26 -10.59 -10.11
C THR A 403 -5.49 -9.08 -10.19
N GLU A 404 -4.53 -8.31 -10.73
CA GLU A 404 -4.67 -6.86 -10.92
C GLU A 404 -5.76 -6.53 -11.95
N GLY A 405 -5.86 -7.31 -13.03
CA GLY A 405 -6.95 -7.18 -14.00
C GLY A 405 -8.34 -7.41 -13.40
N LEU A 406 -8.46 -8.36 -12.45
CA LEU A 406 -9.71 -8.63 -11.74
C LEU A 406 -10.05 -7.59 -10.66
N SER A 407 -9.05 -6.93 -10.06
CA SER A 407 -9.26 -5.86 -9.06
C SER A 407 -9.94 -4.61 -9.62
N GLN A 408 -9.94 -4.45 -10.95
CA GLN A 408 -10.71 -3.40 -11.63
C GLN A 408 -12.22 -3.68 -11.65
N ILE A 409 -12.65 -4.88 -11.24
CA ILE A 409 -14.06 -5.23 -11.02
C ILE A 409 -14.50 -4.77 -9.62
N ASN A 410 -14.17 -3.51 -9.29
CA ASN A 410 -14.68 -2.78 -8.13
C ASN A 410 -16.21 -2.52 -8.23
N ILE A 411 -16.83 -2.98 -9.33
CA ILE A 411 -18.25 -2.89 -9.64
C ILE A 411 -19.09 -3.54 -8.54
N PHE A 412 -18.72 -4.71 -8.04
CA PHE A 412 -19.51 -5.38 -7.00
C PHE A 412 -19.50 -4.60 -5.67
N ILE A 413 -18.33 -4.12 -5.22
CA ILE A 413 -18.24 -3.31 -3.99
C ILE A 413 -19.02 -2.00 -4.16
N TYR A 414 -18.84 -1.30 -5.27
CA TYR A 414 -19.56 -0.06 -5.55
C TYR A 414 -21.09 -0.26 -5.61
N ILE A 415 -21.56 -1.36 -6.21
CA ILE A 415 -22.99 -1.69 -6.26
C ILE A 415 -23.51 -1.99 -4.85
N PHE A 416 -22.80 -2.80 -4.06
CA PHE A 416 -23.23 -3.14 -2.69
C PHE A 416 -23.21 -1.94 -1.75
N ASP A 417 -22.16 -1.10 -1.80
CA ASP A 417 -22.09 0.14 -1.02
C ASP A 417 -23.20 1.10 -1.43
N TYR A 418 -23.46 1.29 -2.74
CA TYR A 418 -24.54 2.18 -3.19
C TYR A 418 -25.94 1.69 -2.77
N LEU A 419 -26.21 0.38 -2.86
CA LEU A 419 -27.50 -0.23 -2.52
C LEU A 419 -27.81 -0.18 -1.02
N ILE A 420 -26.78 -0.27 -0.17
CA ILE A 420 -26.95 -0.36 1.28
C ILE A 420 -26.70 1.00 1.94
N GLU A 421 -25.64 1.73 1.60
CA GLU A 421 -25.20 2.92 2.35
C GLU A 421 -26.09 4.15 2.10
N THR A 422 -26.45 4.42 0.84
CA THR A 422 -27.26 5.58 0.45
C THR A 422 -28.63 5.64 1.17
N PRO A 423 -29.46 4.58 1.18
CA PRO A 423 -30.77 4.64 1.84
C PRO A 423 -30.68 4.77 3.36
N PHE A 424 -29.68 4.17 4.01
CA PHE A 424 -29.53 4.28 5.46
C PHE A 424 -29.14 5.71 5.88
N LYS A 425 -28.29 6.41 5.11
CA LYS A 425 -27.89 7.81 5.39
C LYS A 425 -29.08 8.77 5.39
N GLU A 426 -30.01 8.62 4.45
CA GLU A 426 -31.21 9.47 4.37
C GLU A 426 -32.14 9.26 5.58
N ILE A 427 -32.29 8.01 6.04
CA ILE A 427 -33.12 7.68 7.21
C ILE A 427 -32.54 8.30 8.49
N PHE A 428 -31.23 8.14 8.73
CA PHE A 428 -30.57 8.80 9.87
C PHE A 428 -30.62 10.34 9.75
N GLY A 429 -30.50 10.85 8.52
CA GLY A 429 -30.72 12.24 8.10
C GLY A 429 -31.99 12.83 8.66
N PHE A 430 -33.08 12.11 8.42
CA PHE A 430 -34.43 12.44 8.84
C PHE A 430 -34.61 12.30 10.36
N LEU A 431 -34.16 11.20 10.97
CA LEU A 431 -34.34 10.94 12.40
C LEU A 431 -33.72 12.02 13.29
N GLU A 432 -32.54 12.51 12.96
CA GLU A 432 -31.89 13.56 13.75
C GLU A 432 -32.60 14.91 13.62
N LYS A 433 -33.09 15.27 12.42
CA LYS A 433 -33.93 16.47 12.23
C LYS A 433 -35.24 16.35 12.99
N TRP A 434 -35.80 15.14 13.04
CA TRP A 434 -36.99 14.83 13.83
C TRP A 434 -36.73 14.98 15.33
N PHE A 435 -35.62 14.48 15.85
CA PHE A 435 -35.23 14.66 17.25
C PHE A 435 -34.98 16.13 17.60
N TYR A 436 -34.31 16.89 16.73
CA TYR A 436 -34.11 18.32 16.92
C TYR A 436 -35.44 19.07 16.96
N PHE A 437 -36.36 18.76 16.02
CA PHE A 437 -37.72 19.32 16.01
C PHE A 437 -38.48 19.02 17.30
N LEU A 438 -38.43 17.79 17.80
CA LEU A 438 -39.06 17.40 19.06
C LEU A 438 -38.46 18.15 20.26
N GLN A 439 -37.14 18.36 20.26
CA GLN A 439 -36.45 19.10 21.32
C GLN A 439 -36.85 20.58 21.31
N THR A 440 -36.85 21.23 20.15
CA THR A 440 -37.32 22.63 19.99
C THR A 440 -38.79 22.78 20.40
N LYS A 441 -39.65 21.82 20.02
CA LYS A 441 -41.06 21.84 20.45
C LYS A 441 -41.21 21.66 21.96
N ARG A 442 -40.35 20.88 22.61
CA ARG A 442 -40.35 20.73 24.06
C ARG A 442 -39.90 22.00 24.78
N GLU A 443 -38.98 22.75 24.20
CA GLU A 443 -38.51 24.06 24.70
C GLU A 443 -39.55 25.17 24.46
N GLU A 444 -40.38 25.09 23.42
CA GLU A 444 -41.50 26.02 23.20
C GLU A 444 -42.71 25.77 24.13
N MET A 445 -42.79 24.58 24.74
CA MET A 445 -43.89 24.16 25.62
C MET A 445 -43.56 24.26 27.12
N GLY A 446 -42.33 24.65 27.47
CA GLY A 446 -41.92 25.00 28.84
C GLY A 446 -41.59 26.48 28.91
#